data_AF-A0A5C8TCX4-F1
#
_entry.id   AF-A0A5C8TCX4-F1
#
_cell.length_a   1.000
_cell.length_b   1.000
_cell.length_c   1.000
_cell.angle_alpha   90.00
_cell.angle_beta   90.00
_cell.angle_gamma   90.00
#
_symmetry.space_group_name_H-M   'P 1'
#
loop_
_entity.id
_entity.type
_entity.pdbx_description
1 polymer ?
#
loop_
_entity_poly.entity_id
_entity_poly.type
_entity_poly.pdbx_seq_one_letter_code
_entity_poly.pdbx_strand_id
1 'polypeptide(L)' 'MAFETFANVAAELLCFIDEDYNTKRRHSALRYLSPVQFDEQPARPTVNTTA' A
#
# COMPACT_ATOMS: atom_id res chain seq x y z
N MET A 1 -22.75 3.16 6.57
CA MET A 1 -22.96 4.22 5.57
C MET A 1 -22.89 3.58 4.20
N ALA A 2 -23.75 3.97 3.26
CA ALA A 2 -23.73 3.45 1.90
C ALA A 2 -22.86 4.37 1.04
N PHE A 3 -21.93 3.80 0.28
CA PHE A 3 -21.15 4.55 -0.70
C PHE A 3 -22.00 4.79 -1.94
N GLU A 4 -22.39 6.03 -2.17
CA GLU A 4 -23.26 6.38 -3.31
C GLU A 4 -22.51 6.43 -4.64
N THR A 5 -21.19 6.65 -4.61
CA THR A 5 -20.37 6.75 -5.82
C THR A 5 -19.02 6.07 -5.62
N PHE A 6 -18.40 5.67 -6.74
CA PHE A 6 -17.02 5.19 -6.74
C PHE A 6 -16.05 6.24 -6.20
N ALA A 7 -16.29 7.53 -6.49
CA ALA A 7 -15.47 8.61 -5.98
C ALA A 7 -15.48 8.67 -4.44
N ASN A 8 -16.65 8.44 -3.81
CA ASN A 8 -16.76 8.39 -2.36
C ASN A 8 -15.97 7.22 -1.77
N VAL A 9 -16.04 6.03 -2.40
CA VAL A 9 -15.23 4.87 -2.00
C VAL A 9 -13.74 5.18 -2.14
N ALA A 10 -13.33 5.77 -3.26
CA ALA A 10 -11.93 6.08 -3.53
C ALA A 10 -11.38 7.10 -2.53
N ALA A 11 -12.16 8.15 -2.20
CA ALA A 11 -11.77 9.15 -1.22
C ALA A 11 -11.61 8.54 0.19
N GLU A 12 -12.55 7.69 0.61
CA GLU A 12 -12.47 7.04 1.92
C GLU A 12 -11.32 6.03 1.98
N LEU A 13 -11.10 5.28 0.89
CA LEU A 13 -9.98 4.34 0.79
C LEU A 13 -8.63 5.04 0.85
N LEU A 14 -8.46 6.16 0.14
CA LEU A 14 -7.21 6.93 0.16
C LEU A 14 -6.92 7.46 1.57
N CYS A 15 -7.93 8.05 2.24
CA CYS A 15 -7.83 8.50 3.61
C CYS A 15 -7.44 7.36 4.57
N PHE A 16 -8.12 6.21 4.45
CA PHE A 16 -7.83 5.02 5.24
C PHE A 16 -6.40 4.50 5.02
N ILE A 17 -5.91 4.50 3.77
CA ILE A 17 -4.56 4.03 3.43
C ILE A 17 -3.52 4.88 4.15
N ASP A 18 -3.66 6.20 4.09
CA ASP A 18 -2.68 7.13 4.67
C ASP A 18 -2.77 7.20 6.19
N GLU A 19 -3.97 7.32 6.75
CA GLU A 19 -4.14 7.55 8.19
C GLU A 19 -3.99 6.27 9.01
N ASP A 20 -4.63 5.17 8.58
CA ASP A 20 -4.80 3.98 9.41
C ASP A 20 -3.93 2.81 8.95
N TYR A 21 -4.06 2.44 7.68
CA TYR A 21 -3.40 1.26 7.13
C TYR A 21 -1.87 1.39 7.19
N ASN A 22 -1.31 2.44 6.62
CA ASN A 22 0.15 2.64 6.56
C ASN A 22 0.77 2.73 7.96
N THR A 23 0.07 3.33 8.91
CA THR A 23 0.48 3.44 10.32
C THR A 23 0.44 2.08 11.04
N LYS A 24 -0.60 1.28 10.79
CA LYS A 24 -0.78 -0.02 11.47
C LYS A 24 -0.13 -1.19 10.74
N ARG A 25 0.29 -1.00 9.49
CA ARG A 25 0.85 -2.06 8.65
C ARG A 25 2.12 -2.58 9.29
N ARG A 26 2.16 -3.90 9.52
CA ARG A 26 3.33 -4.56 10.11
C ARG A 26 4.54 -4.37 9.20
N HIS A 27 5.54 -3.64 9.68
CA HIS A 27 6.79 -3.37 8.98
C HIS A 27 7.57 -4.64 8.59
N SER A 28 7.33 -5.78 9.24
CA SER A 28 7.94 -7.06 8.84
C SER A 28 7.54 -7.52 7.43
N ALA A 29 6.32 -7.19 6.97
CA ALA A 29 5.90 -7.42 5.58
C ALA A 29 6.60 -6.47 4.60
N LEU A 30 7.11 -5.35 5.10
CA LEU A 30 7.86 -4.33 4.36
C LEU A 30 9.38 -4.51 4.46
N ARG A 31 9.88 -5.63 5.00
CA ARG A 31 11.32 -5.81 5.31
C ARG A 31 11.88 -4.72 6.25
N TYR A 32 11.08 -4.29 7.23
CA TYR A 32 11.39 -3.21 8.18
C TYR A 32 11.52 -1.81 7.56
N LEU A 33 11.00 -1.63 6.34
CA LEU A 33 10.92 -0.32 5.71
C LEU A 33 9.66 0.41 6.16
N SER A 34 9.74 1.74 6.18
CA SER A 34 8.52 2.57 6.22
C SER A 34 7.75 2.44 4.90
N PRO A 35 6.44 2.69 4.88
CA PRO A 35 5.63 2.64 3.66
C PRO A 35 6.22 3.48 2.52
N VAL A 36 6.64 4.72 2.82
CA VAL A 36 7.27 5.63 1.86
C VAL A 36 8.52 5.02 1.22
N GLN A 37 9.42 4.46 2.04
CA GLN A 37 10.64 3.81 1.56
C GLN A 37 10.38 2.53 0.77
N PHE A 38 9.24 1.87 1.00
CA PHE A 38 8.85 0.70 0.24
C PHE A 38 8.30 1.10 -1.14
N ASP A 39 7.47 2.14 -1.21
CA ASP A 39 6.88 2.60 -2.46
C ASP A 39 7.89 3.30 -3.39
N GLU A 40 8.89 3.97 -2.82
CA GLU A 40 10.02 4.53 -3.58
C GLU A 40 10.97 3.46 -4.14
N GLN A 41 10.89 2.21 -3.66
CA GLN A 41 11.72 1.15 -4.20
C GLN A 41 11.18 0.68 -5.54
N PRO A 42 12.04 0.63 -6.59
CA PRO A 42 11.64 0.01 -7.85
C PRO A 42 11.25 -1.43 -7.56
N ALA A 43 10.06 -1.82 -8.03
CA ALA A 43 9.58 -3.19 -7.95
C ALA A 43 10.70 -4.11 -8.44
N ARG A 44 11.16 -5.03 -7.57
CA ARG A 44 12.25 -5.93 -7.97
C ARG A 44 11.79 -6.66 -9.23
N PRO A 45 12.67 -6.83 -10.23
CA PRO A 45 12.36 -7.70 -11.35
C PRO A 45 11.96 -9.04 -10.77
N THR A 46 10.73 -9.47 -11.08
CA THR A 46 10.27 -10.83 -10.80
C THR A 46 11.33 -11.75 -11.37
N VAL A 47 12.01 -12.49 -10.50
CA VAL A 47 13.02 -13.47 -10.90
C VAL A 47 12.32 -14.55 -11.71
N ASN A 48 12.18 -14.34 -13.01
CA ASN A 48 12.01 -15.43 -13.95
C ASN A 48 13.38 -16.08 -14.10
N THR A 49 13.81 -16.78 -13.05
CA THR A 49 14.93 -17.71 -13.12
C THR A 49 14.40 -18.99 -13.74
N THR A 50 14.56 -19.13 -15.05
CA THR A 50 14.93 -20.39 -15.69
C THR A 50 15.69 -20.01 -16.97
N ALA A 51 16.89 -20.59 -17.08
CA ALA A 51 17.86 -20.37 -18.15
C ALA A 51 17.41 -20.99 -19.49
#